data_AF-A0A2J6QVW0-F1
#
_entry.id   AF-A0A2J6QVW0-F1
#
_cell.length_a   1.000
_cell.length_b   1.000
_cell.length_c   1.000
_cell.angle_alpha   90.00
_cell.angle_beta   90.00
_cell.angle_gamma   90.00
#
_symmetry.space_group_name_H-M   'P 1'
#
loop_
_entity.id
_entity.type
_entity.pdbx_description
1 polymer ?
#
loop_
_entity_poly.entity_id
_entity_poly.type
_entity_poly.pdbx_seq_one_letter_code
_entity_poly.pdbx_strand_id
1 'polypeptide(L)'
;MTISTSTTIAVMSPLYLNITTSTPDPFGIANVSGVYGPGTWAAWFLTGVAAWWRIIRHSEEKIDANTWAFIFGTNWAAVDVFRAIHSIGSISSPENEAELKTNLGTFGAAFTVVFWGSFHAFSQLVATLAVFKYSDCLGKRLWTLITGLILPSIALLASAYLFHPLQNYQAASELLPVLYWRGMDNSLHYVLFYIASLTSVVLFPIIILRIKHRNPDPHWQYRTSSFDFGLSPEDRDIICLGVVYLVVSVATFITILIFHPEIFIFYHPMLLCLIITVLLAFNVPYVFFFVWILIYTVGSAIYVWKGYLCRNPKTWGSESCFFMPCSPQSIKDEDQMNALLAGLFLFVGLEGVPLVLKYLRRRYRENRLFVQVVERALRQFEI
;
A
#
# COMPACT_ATOMS: atom_id res chain seq x y z
N MET A 1 -34.71 -23.98 39.48
CA MET A 1 -33.42 -24.23 38.79
C MET A 1 -33.03 -22.98 38.03
N THR A 2 -32.14 -22.18 38.58
CA THR A 2 -31.56 -21.01 37.92
C THR A 2 -30.33 -21.48 37.16
N ILE A 3 -30.42 -21.53 35.82
CA ILE A 3 -29.26 -21.80 34.96
C ILE A 3 -28.43 -20.51 34.95
N SER A 4 -27.35 -20.47 35.74
CA SER A 4 -26.37 -19.40 35.59
C SER A 4 -25.58 -19.67 34.31
N THR A 5 -25.99 -19.07 33.20
CA THR A 5 -25.14 -18.96 32.02
C THR A 5 -24.01 -18.00 32.36
N SER A 6 -22.92 -18.51 32.94
CA SER A 6 -21.67 -17.77 32.98
C SER A 6 -21.19 -17.66 31.54
N THR A 7 -21.48 -16.54 30.90
CA THR A 7 -20.78 -16.11 29.69
C THR A 7 -19.32 -15.94 30.07
N THR A 8 -18.55 -17.02 29.96
CA THR A 8 -17.09 -16.94 29.92
C THR A 8 -16.77 -16.01 28.78
N ILE A 9 -16.36 -14.78 29.12
CA ILE A 9 -15.79 -13.82 28.18
C ILE A 9 -14.72 -14.61 27.43
N ALA A 10 -14.95 -14.88 26.15
CA ALA A 10 -14.02 -15.61 25.33
C ALA A 10 -12.72 -14.82 25.35
N VAL A 11 -11.74 -15.32 26.11
CA VAL A 11 -10.43 -14.68 26.20
C VAL A 11 -9.85 -14.72 24.80
N MET A 12 -9.69 -13.54 24.21
CA MET A 12 -9.18 -13.40 22.86
C MET A 12 -7.84 -14.13 22.75
N SER A 13 -7.81 -15.15 21.90
CA SER A 13 -6.66 -16.04 21.81
C SER A 13 -5.60 -15.38 20.90
N PRO A 14 -4.38 -15.11 21.42
CA PRO A 14 -3.31 -14.56 20.63
C PRO A 14 -2.95 -15.51 19.47
N LEU A 15 -2.76 -14.94 18.27
CA LEU A 15 -2.47 -15.68 17.06
C LEU A 15 -0.97 -16.00 16.97
N TYR A 16 -0.65 -17.29 16.86
CA TYR A 16 0.70 -17.82 16.71
C TYR A 16 0.78 -18.67 15.44
N LEU A 17 1.24 -18.07 14.34
CA LEU A 17 1.48 -18.78 13.09
C LEU A 17 2.87 -19.44 13.15
N ASN A 18 2.94 -20.76 12.99
CA ASN A 18 4.20 -21.49 12.86
C ASN A 18 4.77 -21.29 11.45
N ILE A 19 5.34 -20.11 11.19
CA ILE A 19 5.94 -19.77 9.91
C ILE A 19 7.29 -20.47 9.82
N THR A 20 7.35 -21.55 9.04
CA THR A 20 8.55 -22.36 8.84
C THR A 20 8.60 -22.82 7.39
N THR A 21 9.80 -22.94 6.83
CA THR A 21 10.04 -23.61 5.54
C THR A 21 10.40 -25.09 5.71
N SER A 22 10.65 -25.53 6.94
CA SER A 22 10.95 -26.92 7.28
C SER A 22 9.67 -27.73 7.46
N THR A 23 9.73 -29.03 7.19
CA THR A 23 8.59 -29.94 7.35
C THR A 23 8.23 -30.14 8.82
N PRO A 24 6.96 -30.00 9.21
CA PRO A 24 5.82 -29.63 8.37
C PRO A 24 5.79 -28.13 8.03
N ASP A 25 5.54 -27.78 6.76
CA ASP A 25 5.35 -26.41 6.27
C ASP A 25 3.85 -26.11 6.16
N PRO A 26 3.20 -25.61 7.23
CA PRO A 26 1.75 -25.52 7.32
C PRO A 26 1.16 -24.41 6.44
N PHE A 27 1.98 -23.53 5.86
CA PHE A 27 1.51 -22.42 5.04
C PHE A 27 2.10 -22.45 3.61
N GLY A 28 2.88 -23.47 3.27
CA GLY A 28 3.59 -23.53 1.99
C GLY A 28 4.58 -22.39 1.81
N ILE A 29 5.23 -21.92 2.88
CA ILE A 29 6.23 -20.86 2.81
C ILE A 29 7.40 -21.29 1.91
N ALA A 30 7.76 -22.58 1.91
CA ALA A 30 8.79 -23.13 1.04
C ALA A 30 8.45 -22.98 -0.47
N ASN A 31 7.16 -22.87 -0.81
CA ASN A 31 6.67 -22.75 -2.18
C ASN A 31 6.47 -21.30 -2.64
N VAL A 32 6.68 -20.30 -1.77
CA VAL A 32 6.53 -18.90 -2.17
C VAL A 32 7.62 -18.56 -3.19
N SER A 33 7.19 -17.97 -4.31
CA SER A 33 8.08 -17.54 -5.38
C SER A 33 9.22 -16.67 -4.85
N GLY A 34 10.44 -16.90 -5.37
CA GLY A 34 11.60 -16.10 -5.02
C GLY A 34 11.53 -14.63 -5.40
N VAL A 35 10.53 -14.25 -6.20
CA VAL A 35 10.16 -12.85 -6.46
C VAL A 35 9.75 -12.11 -5.18
N TYR A 36 9.31 -12.82 -4.14
CA TYR A 36 9.02 -12.25 -2.82
C TYR A 36 10.19 -12.43 -1.83
N GLY A 37 11.33 -12.93 -2.30
CA GLY A 37 12.55 -13.06 -1.52
C GLY A 37 13.05 -11.69 -0.99
N PRO A 38 13.89 -11.69 0.06
CA PRO A 38 14.43 -10.47 0.66
C PRO A 38 15.13 -9.55 -0.35
N GLY A 39 15.92 -10.10 -1.28
CA GLY A 39 16.62 -9.31 -2.30
C GLY A 39 15.67 -8.57 -3.24
N THR A 40 14.67 -9.28 -3.78
CA THR A 40 13.66 -8.69 -4.67
C THR A 40 12.75 -7.71 -3.94
N TRP A 41 12.35 -8.03 -2.70
CA TRP A 41 11.59 -7.10 -1.85
C TRP A 41 12.38 -5.81 -1.58
N ALA A 42 13.67 -5.93 -1.25
CA ALA A 42 14.54 -4.77 -1.04
C ALA A 42 14.68 -3.94 -2.32
N ALA A 43 14.83 -4.58 -3.47
CA ALA A 43 14.88 -3.90 -4.76
C ALA A 43 13.58 -3.13 -5.07
N TRP A 44 12.43 -3.78 -4.88
CA TRP A 44 11.12 -3.15 -5.02
C TRP A 44 10.97 -1.95 -4.06
N PHE A 45 11.34 -2.12 -2.79
CA PHE A 45 11.32 -1.03 -1.81
C PHE A 45 12.22 0.14 -2.21
N LEU A 46 13.45 -0.13 -2.66
CA LEU A 46 14.39 0.90 -3.15
C LEU A 46 13.83 1.67 -4.34
N THR A 47 13.17 1.00 -5.29
CA THR A 47 12.50 1.70 -6.41
C THR A 47 11.35 2.59 -5.93
N GLY A 48 10.60 2.16 -4.90
CA GLY A 48 9.59 2.99 -4.24
C GLY A 48 10.19 4.23 -3.57
N VAL A 49 11.29 4.09 -2.84
CA VAL A 49 12.03 5.20 -2.22
C VAL A 49 12.59 6.15 -3.28
N ALA A 50 13.13 5.62 -4.38
CA ALA A 50 13.63 6.42 -5.50
C ALA A 50 12.51 7.26 -6.14
N ALA A 51 11.33 6.67 -6.32
CA ALA A 51 10.14 7.38 -6.80
C ALA A 51 9.72 8.52 -5.86
N TRP A 52 9.71 8.30 -4.54
CA TRP A 52 9.50 9.36 -3.55
C TRP A 52 10.53 10.48 -3.63
N TRP A 53 11.80 10.12 -3.71
CA TRP A 53 12.92 11.05 -3.78
C TRP A 53 12.83 11.96 -5.02
N ARG A 54 12.24 11.49 -6.12
CA ARG A 54 11.96 12.30 -7.32
C ARG A 54 10.84 13.32 -7.10
N ILE A 55 9.78 12.95 -6.38
CA ILE A 55 8.70 13.88 -6.02
C ILE A 55 9.25 14.98 -5.13
N ILE A 56 10.01 14.62 -4.08
CA ILE A 56 10.60 15.59 -3.13
C ILE A 56 11.55 16.56 -3.82
N ARG A 57 12.32 16.09 -4.81
CA ARG A 57 13.23 16.95 -5.59
C ARG A 57 12.55 17.73 -6.71
N HIS A 58 11.22 17.69 -6.82
CA HIS A 58 10.46 18.34 -7.89
C HIS A 58 11.00 17.99 -9.30
N SER A 59 11.39 16.73 -9.53
CA SER A 59 11.95 16.33 -10.82
C SER A 59 10.88 16.39 -11.93
N GLU A 60 11.13 17.18 -12.98
CA GLU A 60 10.22 17.32 -14.13
C GLU A 60 10.57 16.37 -15.29
N GLU A 61 11.37 15.33 -15.03
CA GLU A 61 11.68 14.31 -16.03
C GLU A 61 10.41 13.64 -16.57
N LYS A 62 10.31 13.54 -17.91
CA LYS A 62 9.11 13.01 -18.59
C LYS A 62 8.86 11.53 -18.32
N ILE A 63 9.90 10.76 -18.03
CA ILE A 63 9.84 9.32 -17.79
C ILE A 63 10.34 9.04 -16.39
N ASP A 64 9.46 8.46 -15.56
CA ASP A 64 9.81 8.10 -14.20
C ASP A 64 10.12 6.60 -14.05
N ALA A 65 11.31 6.17 -14.49
CA ALA A 65 11.69 4.75 -14.53
C ALA A 65 11.54 4.05 -13.17
N ASN A 66 11.83 4.74 -12.06
CA ASN A 66 11.67 4.20 -10.71
C ASN A 66 10.19 3.96 -10.37
N THR A 67 9.33 4.95 -10.65
CA THR A 67 7.88 4.81 -10.48
C THR A 67 7.33 3.68 -11.33
N TRP A 68 7.79 3.54 -12.58
CA TRP A 68 7.40 2.42 -13.46
C TRP A 68 7.82 1.06 -12.90
N ALA A 69 9.08 0.91 -12.47
CA ALA A 69 9.59 -0.34 -11.90
C ALA A 69 8.84 -0.74 -10.62
N PHE A 70 8.61 0.23 -9.74
CA PHE A 70 7.84 0.05 -8.52
C PHE A 70 6.39 -0.39 -8.79
N ILE A 71 5.70 0.28 -9.72
CA ILE A 71 4.33 -0.06 -10.13
C ILE A 71 4.30 -1.44 -10.78
N PHE A 72 5.28 -1.77 -11.61
CA PHE A 72 5.36 -3.07 -12.29
C PHE A 72 5.45 -4.21 -11.27
N GLY A 73 6.34 -4.11 -10.28
CA GLY A 73 6.43 -5.11 -9.20
C GLY A 73 5.12 -5.27 -8.41
N THR A 74 4.43 -4.15 -8.14
CA THR A 74 3.12 -4.15 -7.46
C THR A 74 2.02 -4.82 -8.30
N ASN A 75 2.02 -4.59 -9.62
CA ASN A 75 1.08 -5.23 -10.54
C ASN A 75 1.37 -6.73 -10.71
N TRP A 76 2.64 -7.12 -10.73
CA TRP A 76 3.02 -8.53 -10.76
C TRP A 76 2.47 -9.26 -9.52
N ALA A 77 2.64 -8.66 -8.34
CA ALA A 77 2.08 -9.20 -7.11
C ALA A 77 0.54 -9.30 -7.16
N ALA A 78 -0.14 -8.35 -7.81
CA ALA A 78 -1.59 -8.41 -7.99
C ALA A 78 -2.03 -9.60 -8.87
N VAL A 79 -1.26 -9.94 -9.92
CA VAL A 79 -1.49 -11.15 -10.73
C VAL A 79 -1.35 -12.42 -9.88
N ASP A 80 -0.33 -12.49 -9.02
CA ASP A 80 -0.14 -13.64 -8.15
C ASP A 80 -1.23 -13.77 -7.07
N VAL A 81 -1.76 -12.64 -6.58
CA VAL A 81 -2.98 -12.66 -5.75
C VAL A 81 -4.15 -13.30 -6.51
N PHE A 82 -4.40 -12.93 -7.77
CA PHE A 82 -5.47 -13.57 -8.56
C PHE A 82 -5.25 -15.06 -8.79
N ARG A 83 -4.01 -15.47 -9.08
CA ARG A 83 -3.66 -16.89 -9.23
C ARG A 83 -3.93 -17.67 -7.95
N ALA A 84 -3.55 -17.11 -6.80
CA ALA A 84 -3.81 -17.71 -5.50
C ALA A 84 -5.31 -17.76 -5.18
N ILE A 85 -6.06 -16.68 -5.44
CA ILE A 85 -7.53 -16.66 -5.28
C ILE A 85 -8.18 -17.75 -6.14
N HIS A 86 -7.76 -17.90 -7.40
CA HIS A 86 -8.28 -18.96 -8.27
C HIS A 86 -7.95 -20.34 -7.71
N SER A 87 -6.70 -20.59 -7.31
CA SER A 87 -6.27 -21.88 -6.76
C SER A 87 -7.03 -22.24 -5.49
N ILE A 88 -7.25 -21.27 -4.60
CA ILE A 88 -8.02 -21.43 -3.37
C ILE A 88 -9.51 -21.67 -3.69
N GLY A 89 -10.08 -20.89 -4.61
CA GLY A 89 -11.49 -21.01 -5.00
C GLY A 89 -11.83 -22.32 -5.73
N SER A 90 -10.85 -22.98 -6.37
CA SER A 90 -11.05 -24.31 -6.96
C SER A 90 -11.07 -25.44 -5.93
N ILE A 91 -10.65 -25.19 -4.69
CA ILE A 91 -10.65 -26.18 -3.61
C ILE A 91 -12.06 -26.23 -2.99
N SER A 92 -12.90 -27.10 -3.55
CA SER A 92 -14.31 -27.24 -3.13
C SER A 92 -14.54 -28.28 -2.03
N SER A 93 -13.55 -29.13 -1.73
CA SER A 93 -13.66 -30.22 -0.75
C SER A 93 -12.83 -29.95 0.51
N PRO A 94 -13.36 -30.20 1.72
CA PRO A 94 -12.60 -30.15 2.97
C PRO A 94 -11.43 -31.14 3.03
N GLU A 95 -11.43 -32.18 2.19
CA GLU A 95 -10.30 -33.13 2.09
C GLU A 95 -9.01 -32.48 1.55
N ASN A 96 -9.14 -31.33 0.87
CA ASN A 96 -8.02 -30.59 0.28
C ASN A 96 -7.50 -29.48 1.21
N GLU A 97 -7.77 -29.53 2.52
CA GLU A 97 -7.29 -28.54 3.49
C GLU A 97 -5.76 -28.38 3.46
N ALA A 98 -5.03 -29.48 3.20
CA ALA A 98 -3.58 -29.43 3.03
C ALA A 98 -3.16 -28.59 1.82
N GLU A 99 -3.83 -28.75 0.67
CA GLU A 99 -3.57 -27.98 -0.55
C GLU A 99 -3.91 -26.50 -0.35
N LEU A 100 -5.02 -26.20 0.34
CA LEU A 100 -5.39 -24.84 0.72
C LEU A 100 -4.26 -24.18 1.51
N LYS A 101 -3.80 -24.87 2.56
CA LYS A 101 -2.70 -24.44 3.42
C LYS A 101 -1.41 -24.16 2.64
N THR A 102 -1.07 -24.98 1.65
CA THR A 102 0.13 -24.75 0.83
C THR A 102 0.10 -23.48 -0.03
N ASN A 103 -1.09 -22.91 -0.29
CA ASN A 103 -1.23 -21.71 -1.10
C ASN A 103 -1.29 -20.40 -0.26
N LEU A 104 -1.49 -20.50 1.06
CA LEU A 104 -1.65 -19.33 1.93
C LEU A 104 -0.38 -18.48 2.03
N GLY A 105 0.80 -19.10 1.99
CA GLY A 105 2.09 -18.41 1.98
C GLY A 105 2.25 -17.52 0.74
N THR A 106 1.98 -18.08 -0.44
CA THR A 106 2.10 -17.36 -1.72
C THR A 106 1.09 -16.23 -1.80
N PHE A 107 -0.17 -16.50 -1.40
CA PHE A 107 -1.18 -15.47 -1.27
C PHE A 107 -0.72 -14.36 -0.34
N GLY A 108 -0.22 -14.72 0.85
CA GLY A 108 0.11 -13.74 1.88
C GLY A 108 1.30 -12.86 1.52
N ALA A 109 2.30 -13.44 0.86
CA ALA A 109 3.43 -12.72 0.32
C ALA A 109 3.00 -11.70 -0.75
N ALA A 110 2.24 -12.16 -1.74
CA ALA A 110 1.75 -11.32 -2.82
C ALA A 110 0.82 -10.21 -2.30
N PHE A 111 -0.15 -10.54 -1.44
CA PHE A 111 -1.07 -9.59 -0.81
C PHE A 111 -0.32 -8.47 -0.08
N THR A 112 0.71 -8.83 0.69
CA THR A 112 1.52 -7.86 1.43
C THR A 112 2.17 -6.84 0.48
N VAL A 113 2.78 -7.30 -0.62
CA VAL A 113 3.38 -6.41 -1.63
C VAL A 113 2.32 -5.54 -2.32
N VAL A 114 1.17 -6.12 -2.68
CA VAL A 114 0.06 -5.37 -3.30
C VAL A 114 -0.46 -4.28 -2.37
N PHE A 115 -0.64 -4.57 -1.09
CA PHE A 115 -1.13 -3.61 -0.10
C PHE A 115 -0.14 -2.45 0.11
N TRP A 116 1.11 -2.74 0.46
CA TRP A 116 2.12 -1.69 0.69
C TRP A 116 2.42 -0.90 -0.59
N GLY A 117 2.44 -1.56 -1.74
CA GLY A 117 2.59 -0.90 -3.05
C GLY A 117 1.42 0.01 -3.38
N SER A 118 0.19 -0.44 -3.15
CA SER A 118 -0.99 0.40 -3.34
C SER A 118 -0.94 1.62 -2.44
N PHE A 119 -0.61 1.44 -1.15
CA PHE A 119 -0.47 2.54 -0.21
C PHE A 119 0.57 3.58 -0.66
N HIS A 120 1.77 3.13 -1.05
CA HIS A 120 2.81 4.03 -1.53
C HIS A 120 2.37 4.78 -2.79
N ALA A 121 1.75 4.11 -3.75
CA ALA A 121 1.23 4.75 -4.96
C ALA A 121 0.12 5.78 -4.66
N PHE A 122 -0.80 5.49 -3.73
CA PHE A 122 -1.81 6.45 -3.29
C PHE A 122 -1.21 7.68 -2.62
N SER A 123 -0.24 7.46 -1.74
CA SER A 123 0.48 8.54 -1.07
C SER A 123 1.27 9.38 -2.07
N GLN A 124 1.89 8.76 -3.07
CA GLN A 124 2.57 9.44 -4.18
C GLN A 124 1.60 10.23 -5.06
N LEU A 125 0.37 9.75 -5.29
CA LEU A 125 -0.67 10.50 -6.00
C LEU A 125 -1.00 11.81 -5.29
N VAL A 126 -1.24 11.76 -3.98
CA VAL A 126 -1.54 12.95 -3.18
C VAL A 126 -0.36 13.91 -3.14
N ALA A 127 0.86 13.40 -2.90
CA ALA A 127 2.07 14.21 -2.91
C ALA A 127 2.30 14.85 -4.28
N THR A 128 2.11 14.10 -5.37
CA THR A 128 2.26 14.60 -6.74
C THR A 128 1.27 15.72 -7.05
N LEU A 129 0.01 15.58 -6.63
CA LEU A 129 -1.01 16.62 -6.78
C LEU A 129 -0.63 17.92 -6.05
N ALA A 130 -0.05 17.81 -4.85
CA ALA A 130 0.36 18.94 -4.04
C ALA A 130 1.63 19.63 -4.60
N VAL A 131 2.64 18.83 -4.93
CA VAL A 131 4.00 19.29 -5.30
C VAL A 131 4.05 19.83 -6.73
N PHE A 132 3.40 19.18 -7.69
CA PHE A 132 3.50 19.51 -9.11
C PHE A 132 2.34 20.38 -9.59
N LYS A 133 1.90 21.36 -8.76
CA LYS A 133 0.58 21.97 -8.96
C LYS A 133 0.41 22.63 -10.34
N TYR A 134 1.51 23.17 -10.86
CA TYR A 134 1.55 23.93 -12.10
C TYR A 134 2.57 23.36 -13.10
N SER A 135 2.96 22.10 -12.94
CA SER A 135 3.97 21.48 -13.82
C SER A 135 3.31 20.67 -14.93
N ASP A 136 3.84 20.79 -16.15
CA ASP A 136 3.39 20.03 -17.32
C ASP A 136 3.54 18.51 -17.15
N CYS A 137 4.41 18.06 -16.24
CA CYS A 137 4.62 16.65 -15.96
C CYS A 137 3.53 16.03 -15.07
N LEU A 138 2.68 16.85 -14.43
CA LEU A 138 1.67 16.41 -13.48
C LEU A 138 0.76 15.34 -14.09
N GLY A 139 0.14 15.63 -15.24
CA GLY A 139 -0.83 14.73 -15.86
C GLY A 139 -0.24 13.36 -16.14
N LYS A 140 1.00 13.30 -16.66
CA LYS A 140 1.68 12.03 -16.96
C LYS A 140 1.96 11.22 -15.69
N ARG A 141 2.50 11.86 -14.65
CA ARG A 141 2.76 11.20 -13.36
C ARG A 141 1.48 10.64 -12.73
N LEU A 142 0.41 11.43 -12.75
CA LEU A 142 -0.90 11.00 -12.27
C LEU A 142 -1.43 9.81 -13.06
N TRP A 143 -1.40 9.87 -14.39
CA TRP A 143 -1.87 8.76 -15.22
C TRP A 143 -1.08 7.49 -14.99
N THR A 144 0.25 7.55 -14.90
CA THR A 144 1.10 6.38 -14.59
C THR A 144 0.70 5.75 -13.25
N LEU A 145 0.50 6.55 -12.20
CA LEU A 145 0.10 6.04 -10.88
C LEU A 145 -1.34 5.48 -10.87
N ILE A 146 -2.29 6.17 -11.52
CA ILE A 146 -3.69 5.71 -11.60
C ILE A 146 -3.78 4.38 -12.36
N THR A 147 -3.20 4.31 -13.56
CA THR A 147 -3.25 3.08 -14.36
C THR A 147 -2.55 1.94 -13.65
N GLY A 148 -1.42 2.24 -13.00
CA GLY A 148 -0.68 1.30 -12.16
C GLY A 148 -1.44 0.77 -10.95
N LEU A 149 -2.46 1.48 -10.47
CA LEU A 149 -3.26 1.11 -9.29
C LEU A 149 -4.52 0.30 -9.62
N ILE A 150 -4.93 0.22 -10.91
CA ILE A 150 -6.17 -0.48 -11.29
C ILE A 150 -6.11 -1.95 -10.87
N LEU A 151 -5.09 -2.69 -11.32
CA LEU A 151 -4.99 -4.13 -11.05
C LEU A 151 -4.78 -4.45 -9.55
N PRO A 152 -3.87 -3.76 -8.82
CA PRO A 152 -3.76 -3.91 -7.36
C PRO A 152 -5.08 -3.67 -6.62
N SER A 153 -5.86 -2.67 -7.04
CA SER A 153 -7.14 -2.35 -6.40
C SER A 153 -8.17 -3.46 -6.58
N ILE A 154 -8.27 -4.03 -7.78
CA ILE A 154 -9.18 -5.15 -8.05
C ILE A 154 -8.73 -6.41 -7.29
N ALA A 155 -7.41 -6.67 -7.22
CA ALA A 155 -6.88 -7.82 -6.48
C ALA A 155 -7.17 -7.75 -4.97
N LEU A 156 -7.01 -6.57 -4.38
CA LEU A 156 -7.33 -6.33 -2.97
C LEU A 156 -8.84 -6.48 -2.71
N LEU A 157 -9.70 -5.95 -3.58
CA LEU A 157 -11.14 -6.14 -3.48
C LEU A 157 -11.55 -7.62 -3.61
N ALA A 158 -10.95 -8.35 -4.57
CA ALA A 158 -11.20 -9.78 -4.75
C ALA A 158 -10.77 -10.59 -3.52
N SER A 159 -9.70 -10.17 -2.84
CA SER A 159 -9.24 -10.79 -1.59
C SER A 159 -10.27 -10.62 -0.46
N ALA A 160 -10.86 -9.43 -0.30
CA ALA A 160 -11.93 -9.21 0.67
C ALA A 160 -13.16 -10.09 0.40
N TYR A 161 -13.47 -10.32 -0.87
CA TYR A 161 -14.59 -11.17 -1.29
C TYR A 161 -14.33 -12.65 -1.02
N LEU A 162 -13.14 -13.16 -1.34
CA LEU A 162 -12.80 -14.58 -1.12
C LEU A 162 -12.82 -14.97 0.35
N PHE A 163 -12.18 -14.17 1.20
CA PHE A 163 -12.09 -14.45 2.64
C PHE A 163 -13.30 -13.94 3.43
N HIS A 164 -14.39 -13.62 2.72
CA HIS A 164 -15.66 -13.24 3.33
C HIS A 164 -16.21 -14.38 4.19
N PRO A 165 -16.71 -14.13 5.42
CA PRO A 165 -17.17 -15.18 6.34
C PRO A 165 -18.25 -16.08 5.74
N LEU A 166 -19.10 -15.49 4.89
CA LEU A 166 -20.17 -16.20 4.19
C LEU A 166 -19.66 -17.29 3.23
N GLN A 167 -18.39 -17.26 2.85
CA GLN A 167 -17.82 -18.27 1.95
C GLN A 167 -17.27 -19.50 2.70
N ASN A 168 -17.58 -19.68 4.00
CA ASN A 168 -17.08 -20.78 4.84
C ASN A 168 -15.54 -20.87 4.96
N TYR A 169 -14.80 -19.84 4.53
CA TYR A 169 -13.33 -19.78 4.66
C TYR A 169 -12.84 -19.15 5.98
N GLN A 170 -13.67 -19.16 7.04
CA GLN A 170 -13.31 -18.55 8.32
C GLN A 170 -12.06 -19.19 8.93
N ALA A 171 -11.89 -20.51 8.85
CA ALA A 171 -10.67 -21.17 9.30
C ALA A 171 -9.43 -20.75 8.47
N ALA A 172 -9.61 -20.40 7.20
CA ALA A 172 -8.51 -19.98 6.33
C ALA A 172 -8.06 -18.56 6.64
N SER A 173 -8.99 -17.65 6.99
CA SER A 173 -8.64 -16.26 7.31
C SER A 173 -7.81 -16.13 8.58
N GLU A 174 -8.06 -16.97 9.59
CA GLU A 174 -7.25 -17.04 10.83
C GLU A 174 -5.82 -17.52 10.57
N LEU A 175 -5.63 -18.28 9.49
CA LEU A 175 -4.35 -18.86 9.08
C LEU A 175 -3.58 -17.98 8.08
N LEU A 176 -4.12 -16.83 7.68
CA LEU A 176 -3.50 -15.99 6.67
C LEU A 176 -2.21 -15.33 7.17
N PRO A 177 -1.04 -15.59 6.55
CA PRO A 177 0.21 -14.93 6.89
C PRO A 177 0.31 -13.53 6.23
N VAL A 178 -0.73 -12.70 6.37
CA VAL A 178 -0.80 -11.31 5.87
C VAL A 178 -0.90 -10.34 7.00
N LEU A 179 -0.13 -9.25 6.96
CA LEU A 179 -0.20 -8.19 7.99
C LEU A 179 -0.14 -8.78 9.40
N TYR A 180 0.70 -9.81 9.56
CA TYR A 180 0.76 -10.63 10.76
C TYR A 180 1.97 -10.30 11.62
N TRP A 181 1.76 -10.16 12.93
CA TRP A 181 2.82 -10.21 13.93
C TRP A 181 2.51 -11.23 15.04
N ARG A 182 3.57 -11.80 15.63
CA ARG A 182 3.44 -12.84 16.65
C ARG A 182 2.65 -12.36 17.88
N GLY A 183 1.60 -13.09 18.24
CA GLY A 183 0.73 -12.76 19.37
C GLY A 183 -0.25 -11.62 19.08
N MET A 184 -0.49 -11.30 17.81
CA MET A 184 -1.58 -10.42 17.40
C MET A 184 -2.93 -11.06 17.75
N ASP A 185 -3.89 -10.24 18.15
CA ASP A 185 -5.26 -10.70 18.33
C ASP A 185 -5.91 -11.09 16.98
N ASN A 186 -6.67 -12.18 16.94
CA ASN A 186 -7.29 -12.70 15.71
C ASN A 186 -8.31 -11.70 15.12
N SER A 187 -9.12 -11.04 15.97
CA SER A 187 -10.07 -10.04 15.48
C SER A 187 -9.35 -8.80 14.92
N LEU A 188 -8.27 -8.36 15.58
CA LEU A 188 -7.41 -7.29 15.06
C LEU A 188 -6.78 -7.66 13.71
N HIS A 189 -6.28 -8.89 13.57
CA HIS A 189 -5.73 -9.39 12.31
C HIS A 189 -6.76 -9.31 11.18
N TYR A 190 -7.95 -9.82 11.45
CA TYR A 190 -9.07 -9.81 10.52
C TYR A 190 -9.45 -8.38 10.13
N VAL A 191 -9.63 -7.49 11.10
CA VAL A 191 -9.93 -6.07 10.84
C VAL A 191 -8.84 -5.42 9.98
N LEU A 192 -7.56 -5.65 10.28
CA LEU A 192 -6.45 -5.11 9.47
C LEU A 192 -6.46 -5.64 8.04
N PHE A 193 -6.73 -6.93 7.85
CA PHE A 193 -6.86 -7.54 6.52
C PHE A 193 -8.00 -6.90 5.70
N TYR A 194 -9.17 -6.67 6.31
CA TYR A 194 -10.30 -6.02 5.63
C TYR A 194 -10.03 -4.57 5.31
N ILE A 195 -9.49 -3.82 6.27
CA ILE A 195 -9.09 -2.43 6.06
C ILE A 195 -8.12 -2.37 4.87
N ALA A 196 -7.09 -3.21 4.86
CA ALA A 196 -6.10 -3.29 3.78
C ALA A 196 -6.73 -3.63 2.42
N SER A 197 -7.62 -4.62 2.39
CA SER A 197 -8.30 -5.08 1.18
C SER A 197 -9.25 -4.03 0.59
N LEU A 198 -9.88 -3.21 1.43
CA LEU A 198 -10.85 -2.20 1.02
C LEU A 198 -10.22 -0.81 0.79
N THR A 199 -8.97 -0.60 1.21
CA THR A 199 -8.28 0.70 1.14
C THR A 199 -8.32 1.29 -0.27
N SER A 200 -8.00 0.48 -1.27
CA SER A 200 -7.88 0.90 -2.66
C SER A 200 -9.22 1.31 -3.25
N VAL A 201 -10.27 0.57 -2.91
CA VAL A 201 -11.64 0.85 -3.36
C VAL A 201 -12.14 2.18 -2.80
N VAL A 202 -11.73 2.52 -1.59
CA VAL A 202 -12.08 3.79 -0.94
C VAL A 202 -11.28 4.96 -1.52
N LEU A 203 -9.97 4.81 -1.66
CA LEU A 203 -9.09 5.93 -2.04
C LEU A 203 -9.11 6.24 -3.55
N PHE A 204 -9.30 5.22 -4.39
CA PHE A 204 -9.19 5.38 -5.85
C PHE A 204 -10.25 6.31 -6.46
N PRO A 205 -11.55 6.22 -6.11
CA PRO A 205 -12.57 7.15 -6.61
C PRO A 205 -12.30 8.60 -6.18
N ILE A 206 -11.89 8.81 -4.92
CA ILE A 206 -11.59 10.15 -4.38
C ILE A 206 -10.51 10.84 -5.21
N ILE A 207 -9.47 10.09 -5.60
CA ILE A 207 -8.36 10.65 -6.38
C ILE A 207 -8.75 10.92 -7.83
N ILE A 208 -9.45 10.00 -8.49
CA ILE A 208 -9.95 10.22 -9.86
C ILE A 208 -10.80 11.50 -9.93
N LEU A 209 -11.63 11.70 -8.93
CA LEU A 209 -12.52 12.85 -8.88
C LEU A 209 -11.75 14.14 -8.61
N ARG A 210 -10.72 14.09 -7.76
CA ARG A 210 -9.85 15.25 -7.56
C ARG A 210 -9.09 15.63 -8.82
N ILE A 211 -8.72 14.64 -9.64
CA ILE A 211 -8.05 14.86 -10.92
C ILE A 211 -9.01 15.44 -11.95
N LYS A 212 -10.23 14.91 -12.05
CA LYS A 212 -11.28 15.45 -12.92
C LYS A 212 -11.58 16.91 -12.61
N HIS A 213 -11.71 17.26 -11.33
CA HIS A 213 -11.99 18.62 -10.86
C HIS A 213 -10.85 19.62 -11.19
N ARG A 214 -9.64 19.13 -11.39
CA ARG A 214 -8.45 19.98 -11.58
C ARG A 214 -8.18 20.37 -13.02
N ASN A 215 -8.85 19.74 -13.99
CA ASN A 215 -8.84 20.19 -15.37
C ASN A 215 -10.10 21.04 -15.61
N PRO A 216 -10.09 22.36 -15.28
CA PRO A 216 -11.09 23.26 -15.82
C PRO A 216 -10.72 23.43 -17.29
N ASP A 217 -11.18 22.51 -18.13
CA ASP A 217 -11.33 22.86 -19.54
C ASP A 217 -12.37 23.99 -19.57
N PRO A 218 -12.01 25.21 -20.00
CA PRO A 218 -12.92 26.34 -19.99
C PRO A 218 -14.19 26.08 -20.81
N HIS A 219 -14.17 25.12 -21.75
CA HIS A 219 -15.36 24.71 -22.49
C HIS A 219 -16.34 23.84 -21.68
N TRP A 220 -15.89 23.14 -20.64
CA TRP A 220 -16.76 22.32 -19.78
C TRP A 220 -17.59 23.17 -18.81
N GLN A 221 -17.06 24.30 -18.37
CA GLN A 221 -17.78 25.26 -17.50
C GLN A 221 -19.07 25.79 -18.15
N TYR A 222 -19.12 25.86 -19.48
CA TYR A 222 -20.26 26.43 -20.20
C TYR A 222 -21.44 25.46 -20.35
N ARG A 223 -21.23 24.14 -20.16
CA ARG A 223 -22.26 23.12 -20.46
C ARG A 223 -23.04 22.64 -19.22
N THR A 224 -22.55 22.94 -18.01
CA THR A 224 -23.19 22.55 -16.74
C THR A 224 -24.14 23.58 -16.15
N SER A 225 -24.29 24.75 -16.77
CA SER A 225 -25.10 25.86 -16.26
C SER A 225 -26.62 25.65 -16.35
N SER A 226 -27.10 24.51 -16.88
CA SER A 226 -28.53 24.26 -17.13
C SER A 226 -29.26 23.49 -16.02
N PHE A 227 -28.53 22.86 -15.10
CA PHE A 227 -29.05 22.55 -13.78
C PHE A 227 -28.47 23.62 -12.88
N ASP A 228 -29.26 24.40 -12.13
CA ASP A 228 -28.70 25.40 -11.24
C ASP A 228 -29.34 25.32 -9.86
N PHE A 229 -28.67 24.62 -8.94
CA PHE A 229 -29.02 24.55 -7.52
C PHE A 229 -28.37 25.69 -6.70
N GLY A 230 -27.81 26.72 -7.35
CA GLY A 230 -27.07 27.81 -6.69
C GLY A 230 -25.75 27.38 -6.03
N LEU A 231 -25.45 26.08 -5.98
CA LEU A 231 -24.18 25.52 -5.59
C LEU A 231 -23.17 25.64 -6.74
N SER A 232 -21.92 25.95 -6.40
CA SER A 232 -20.86 25.97 -7.40
C SER A 232 -20.73 24.58 -8.04
N PRO A 233 -20.29 24.46 -9.31
CA PRO A 233 -20.03 23.16 -9.93
C PRO A 233 -19.10 22.27 -9.08
N GLU A 234 -18.18 22.91 -8.34
CA GLU A 234 -17.29 22.27 -7.39
C GLU A 234 -18.06 21.58 -6.25
N ASP A 235 -19.02 22.27 -5.66
CA ASP A 235 -19.83 21.76 -4.54
C ASP A 235 -20.73 20.60 -4.95
N ARG A 236 -21.27 20.61 -6.17
CA ARG A 236 -22.20 19.55 -6.63
C ARG A 236 -21.51 18.23 -6.85
N ASP A 237 -20.33 18.25 -7.45
CA ASP A 237 -19.54 17.05 -7.66
C ASP A 237 -19.02 16.50 -6.33
N ILE A 238 -18.65 17.37 -5.37
CA ILE A 238 -18.31 16.98 -4.00
C ILE A 238 -19.51 16.32 -3.30
N ILE A 239 -20.72 16.87 -3.44
CA ILE A 239 -21.93 16.31 -2.84
C ILE A 239 -22.29 14.97 -3.48
N CYS A 240 -22.28 14.86 -4.80
CA CYS A 240 -22.58 13.60 -5.51
C CYS A 240 -21.56 12.50 -5.12
N LEU A 241 -20.29 12.87 -5.00
CA LEU A 241 -19.24 11.98 -4.51
C LEU A 241 -19.45 11.59 -3.05
N GLY A 242 -19.75 12.56 -2.18
CA GLY A 242 -20.07 12.31 -0.78
C GLY A 242 -21.22 11.32 -0.65
N VAL A 243 -22.22 11.42 -1.53
CA VAL A 243 -23.36 10.48 -1.60
C VAL A 243 -22.92 9.09 -2.06
N VAL A 244 -22.16 8.96 -3.16
CA VAL A 244 -21.67 7.64 -3.62
C VAL A 244 -20.78 6.99 -2.55
N TYR A 245 -19.89 7.77 -1.95
CA TYR A 245 -19.00 7.33 -0.88
C TYR A 245 -19.79 6.89 0.36
N LEU A 246 -20.79 7.67 0.78
CA LEU A 246 -21.67 7.32 1.87
C LEU A 246 -22.39 6.01 1.57
N VAL A 247 -22.96 5.86 0.37
CA VAL A 247 -23.70 4.64 -0.01
C VAL A 247 -22.79 3.43 0.05
N VAL A 248 -21.57 3.51 -0.50
CA VAL A 248 -20.60 2.40 -0.48
C VAL A 248 -20.12 2.11 0.95
N SER A 249 -19.80 3.15 1.72
CA SER A 249 -19.32 3.01 3.10
C SER A 249 -20.40 2.46 4.04
N VAL A 250 -21.64 2.94 3.89
CA VAL A 250 -22.81 2.45 4.63
C VAL A 250 -23.16 1.03 4.21
N ALA A 251 -23.14 0.69 2.92
CA ALA A 251 -23.36 -0.67 2.47
C ALA A 251 -22.29 -1.63 3.01
N THR A 252 -21.02 -1.21 2.99
CA THR A 252 -19.89 -1.98 3.54
C THR A 252 -20.04 -2.12 5.06
N PHE A 253 -20.42 -1.07 5.75
CA PHE A 253 -20.66 -1.07 7.20
C PHE A 253 -21.82 -1.98 7.60
N ILE A 254 -22.95 -1.87 6.91
CA ILE A 254 -24.13 -2.74 7.11
C ILE A 254 -23.75 -4.20 6.84
N THR A 255 -22.95 -4.45 5.81
CA THR A 255 -22.39 -5.79 5.52
C THR A 255 -21.58 -6.29 6.73
N ILE A 256 -20.62 -5.49 7.23
CA ILE A 256 -19.82 -5.87 8.41
C ILE A 256 -20.72 -6.13 9.64
N LEU A 257 -21.72 -5.27 9.89
CA LEU A 257 -22.64 -5.41 11.02
C LEU A 257 -23.52 -6.66 10.95
N ILE A 258 -24.07 -6.97 9.77
CA ILE A 258 -24.93 -8.13 9.56
C ILE A 258 -24.13 -9.42 9.76
N PHE A 259 -22.88 -9.44 9.29
CA PHE A 259 -22.08 -10.67 9.25
C PHE A 259 -21.20 -10.88 10.48
N HIS A 260 -20.96 -9.85 11.29
CA HIS A 260 -20.16 -9.94 12.52
C HIS A 260 -20.81 -9.22 13.71
N PRO A 261 -21.98 -9.68 14.18
CA PRO A 261 -22.64 -9.07 15.34
C PRO A 261 -21.78 -9.12 16.62
N GLU A 262 -20.87 -10.09 16.73
CA GLU A 262 -19.88 -10.24 17.80
C GLU A 262 -18.95 -9.01 17.91
N ILE A 263 -18.58 -8.40 16.77
CA ILE A 263 -17.73 -7.20 16.71
C ILE A 263 -18.43 -5.99 17.34
N PHE A 264 -19.77 -5.93 17.25
CA PHE A 264 -20.58 -4.84 17.81
C PHE A 264 -20.46 -4.75 19.34
N ILE A 265 -20.34 -5.90 20.00
CA ILE A 265 -20.31 -6.00 21.47
C ILE A 265 -18.93 -5.62 22.03
N PHE A 266 -17.84 -6.00 21.33
CA PHE A 266 -16.47 -5.79 21.82
C PHE A 266 -15.79 -4.50 21.33
N TYR A 267 -16.19 -3.98 20.17
CA TYR A 267 -15.52 -2.83 19.54
C TYR A 267 -16.41 -1.58 19.44
N HIS A 268 -17.35 -1.43 20.37
CA HIS A 268 -18.21 -0.25 20.51
C HIS A 268 -17.50 1.11 20.31
N PRO A 269 -16.26 1.34 20.79
CA PRO A 269 -15.53 2.58 20.51
C PRO A 269 -14.95 2.67 19.08
N MET A 270 -14.51 1.58 18.44
CA MET A 270 -14.08 1.60 17.04
C MET A 270 -15.26 1.71 16.07
N LEU A 271 -16.41 1.13 16.44
CA LEU A 271 -17.66 1.26 15.70
C LEU A 271 -18.19 2.70 15.78
N LEU A 272 -18.14 3.30 16.97
CA LEU A 272 -18.42 4.71 17.17
C LEU A 272 -17.43 5.57 16.38
N CYS A 273 -16.13 5.24 16.36
CA CYS A 273 -15.18 5.90 15.48
C CYS A 273 -15.55 5.73 14.01
N LEU A 274 -15.90 4.55 13.51
CA LEU A 274 -16.26 4.32 12.11
C LEU A 274 -17.53 5.06 11.70
N ILE A 275 -18.57 5.04 12.54
CA ILE A 275 -19.81 5.82 12.37
C ILE A 275 -19.49 7.31 12.41
N ILE A 276 -18.69 7.78 13.37
CA ILE A 276 -18.19 9.16 13.42
C ILE A 276 -17.35 9.48 12.17
N THR A 277 -16.59 8.52 11.62
CA THR A 277 -15.75 8.73 10.43
C THR A 277 -16.62 8.80 9.16
N VAL A 278 -17.71 8.04 9.08
CA VAL A 278 -18.73 8.12 8.01
C VAL A 278 -19.56 9.39 8.14
N LEU A 279 -19.90 9.83 9.35
CA LEU A 279 -20.60 11.10 9.62
C LEU A 279 -19.69 12.32 9.39
N LEU A 280 -18.38 12.21 9.70
CA LEU A 280 -17.36 13.21 9.38
C LEU A 280 -16.99 13.23 7.90
N ALA A 281 -17.22 12.14 7.14
CA ALA A 281 -17.01 12.10 5.69
C ALA A 281 -17.93 13.06 4.92
N PHE A 282 -19.06 13.48 5.52
CA PHE A 282 -19.93 14.52 4.95
C PHE A 282 -19.35 15.94 5.04
N ASN A 283 -18.36 16.19 5.91
CA ASN A 283 -17.74 17.51 6.04
C ASN A 283 -16.23 17.51 5.75
N VAL A 284 -15.55 16.36 5.77
CA VAL A 284 -14.10 16.36 5.62
C VAL A 284 -13.56 15.05 5.02
N PRO A 285 -13.56 14.87 3.69
CA PRO A 285 -12.71 13.86 3.04
C PRO A 285 -11.24 13.95 3.50
N TYR A 286 -10.79 15.13 3.94
CA TYR A 286 -9.50 15.32 4.57
C TYR A 286 -9.38 14.66 5.96
N VAL A 287 -10.40 14.68 6.83
CA VAL A 287 -10.32 14.01 8.15
C VAL A 287 -10.29 12.51 7.96
N PHE A 288 -11.08 11.95 7.04
CA PHE A 288 -10.97 10.53 6.72
C PHE A 288 -9.54 10.18 6.27
N PHE A 289 -8.99 10.94 5.33
CA PHE A 289 -7.61 10.77 4.86
C PHE A 289 -6.58 10.92 5.99
N PHE A 290 -6.72 11.90 6.88
CA PHE A 290 -5.81 12.12 8.01
C PHE A 290 -5.92 11.04 9.08
N VAL A 291 -7.13 10.58 9.41
CA VAL A 291 -7.35 9.44 10.32
C VAL A 291 -6.74 8.18 9.72
N TRP A 292 -6.91 7.96 8.42
CA TRP A 292 -6.30 6.84 7.71
C TRP A 292 -4.78 6.90 7.75
N ILE A 293 -4.18 8.05 7.44
CA ILE A 293 -2.74 8.29 7.56
C ILE A 293 -2.29 8.06 9.00
N LEU A 294 -3.04 8.54 10.00
CA LEU A 294 -2.69 8.42 11.41
C LEU A 294 -2.68 6.95 11.85
N ILE A 295 -3.76 6.20 11.58
CA ILE A 295 -3.86 4.77 11.89
C ILE A 295 -2.69 4.03 11.24
N TYR A 296 -2.38 4.35 9.99
CA TYR A 296 -1.31 3.72 9.26
C TYR A 296 0.08 4.07 9.80
N THR A 297 0.32 5.34 10.12
CA THR A 297 1.60 5.82 10.67
C THR A 297 1.83 5.22 12.04
N VAL A 298 0.81 5.22 12.90
CA VAL A 298 0.85 4.60 14.22
C VAL A 298 1.03 3.09 14.11
N GLY A 299 0.27 2.41 13.26
CA GLY A 299 0.42 0.98 13.00
C GLY A 299 1.83 0.63 12.50
N SER A 300 2.38 1.47 11.61
CA SER A 300 3.75 1.32 11.11
C SER A 300 4.80 1.56 12.18
N ALA A 301 4.62 2.58 13.02
CA ALA A 301 5.52 2.86 14.14
C ALA A 301 5.48 1.74 15.18
N ILE A 302 4.29 1.23 15.52
CA ILE A 302 4.11 0.07 16.41
C ILE A 302 4.82 -1.14 15.83
N TYR A 303 4.69 -1.39 14.53
CA TYR A 303 5.42 -2.46 13.90
C TYR A 303 6.93 -2.22 13.92
N VAL A 304 7.42 -1.03 13.58
CA VAL A 304 8.87 -0.79 13.57
C VAL A 304 9.44 -1.01 14.97
N TRP A 305 8.71 -0.51 15.97
CA TRP A 305 9.02 -0.72 17.37
C TRP A 305 9.01 -2.20 17.76
N LYS A 306 7.92 -2.92 17.54
CA LYS A 306 7.80 -4.35 17.93
C LYS A 306 8.66 -5.27 17.08
N GLY A 307 8.76 -4.98 15.79
CA GLY A 307 9.37 -5.77 14.72
C GLY A 307 10.88 -5.59 14.63
N TYR A 308 11.42 -4.41 14.95
CA TYR A 308 12.86 -4.13 14.88
C TYR A 308 13.48 -3.74 16.22
N LEU A 309 12.78 -2.99 17.10
CA LEU A 309 13.41 -2.40 18.29
C LEU A 309 13.23 -3.21 19.58
N CYS A 310 12.07 -3.83 19.79
CA CYS A 310 11.76 -4.59 21.02
C CYS A 310 12.01 -6.09 20.91
N ARG A 311 12.70 -6.55 19.86
CA ARG A 311 12.63 -7.95 19.44
C ARG A 311 13.80 -8.79 19.95
N ASN A 312 13.50 -10.05 20.27
CA ASN A 312 14.49 -11.04 20.69
C ASN A 312 15.32 -11.50 19.47
N PRO A 313 16.66 -11.34 19.47
CA PRO A 313 17.51 -11.68 18.31
C PRO A 313 17.50 -13.17 17.94
N LYS A 314 16.96 -14.06 18.80
CA LYS A 314 16.91 -15.50 18.54
C LYS A 314 15.72 -15.96 17.67
N THR A 315 14.66 -15.16 17.55
CA THR A 315 13.43 -15.53 16.81
C THR A 315 13.17 -14.65 15.58
N TRP A 316 14.25 -14.09 15.03
CA TRP A 316 14.24 -12.78 14.37
C TRP A 316 13.63 -12.76 12.96
N GLY A 317 13.76 -13.82 12.18
CA GLY A 317 13.43 -13.81 10.74
C GLY A 317 12.09 -14.44 10.37
N SER A 318 11.59 -15.41 11.13
CA SER A 318 10.48 -16.25 10.69
C SER A 318 9.11 -15.79 11.18
N GLU A 319 8.99 -15.01 12.25
CA GLU A 319 7.73 -14.98 13.01
C GLU A 319 6.80 -13.79 12.71
N SER A 320 7.04 -12.99 11.68
CA SER A 320 6.10 -11.93 11.28
C SER A 320 6.15 -11.62 9.79
N CYS A 321 4.96 -11.61 9.18
CA CYS A 321 4.73 -11.33 7.76
C CYS A 321 3.96 -10.01 7.61
N PHE A 322 4.45 -8.93 8.22
CA PHE A 322 3.71 -7.66 8.22
C PHE A 322 4.20 -6.67 7.16
N PHE A 323 5.49 -6.32 7.17
CA PHE A 323 6.09 -5.40 6.20
C PHE A 323 6.86 -6.12 5.10
N MET A 324 7.43 -7.27 5.44
CA MET A 324 8.11 -8.14 4.51
C MET A 324 7.22 -9.36 4.28
N PRO A 325 7.04 -9.77 3.01
CA PRO A 325 6.39 -11.03 2.71
C PRO A 325 7.18 -12.19 3.33
N CYS A 326 6.46 -13.19 3.85
CA CYS A 326 7.11 -14.42 4.27
C CYS A 326 7.50 -15.21 3.02
N SER A 327 8.81 -15.31 2.78
CA SER A 327 9.39 -16.00 1.64
C SER A 327 10.48 -16.96 2.10
N PRO A 328 10.75 -18.02 1.33
CA PRO A 328 11.74 -19.00 1.70
C PRO A 328 13.13 -18.39 1.62
N GLN A 329 13.94 -18.63 2.65
CA GLN A 329 15.36 -18.25 2.60
C GLN A 329 16.16 -19.10 1.61
N SER A 330 15.64 -20.25 1.17
CA SER A 330 16.37 -21.22 0.33
C SER A 330 16.46 -20.86 -1.16
N ILE A 331 16.03 -19.67 -1.57
CA ILE A 331 16.25 -19.19 -2.93
C ILE A 331 17.76 -19.08 -3.13
N LYS A 332 18.28 -19.46 -4.30
CA LYS A 332 19.71 -19.30 -4.60
C LYS A 332 20.11 -17.85 -4.32
N ASP A 333 21.08 -17.66 -3.44
CA ASP A 333 21.56 -16.34 -3.02
C ASP A 333 21.90 -15.42 -4.22
N GLU A 334 22.28 -16.02 -5.36
CA GLU A 334 22.54 -15.34 -6.63
C GLU A 334 21.34 -14.58 -7.19
N ASP A 335 20.13 -15.17 -7.20
CA ASP A 335 18.94 -14.51 -7.76
C ASP A 335 18.50 -13.33 -6.88
N GLN A 336 18.61 -13.49 -5.56
CA GLN A 336 18.34 -12.41 -4.60
C GLN A 336 19.36 -11.28 -4.72
N MET A 337 20.64 -11.62 -4.85
CA MET A 337 21.71 -10.65 -5.04
C MET A 337 21.54 -9.88 -6.35
N ASN A 338 21.19 -10.57 -7.45
CA ASN A 338 20.95 -9.93 -8.75
C ASN A 338 19.77 -8.95 -8.70
N ALA A 339 18.67 -9.34 -8.05
CA ALA A 339 17.52 -8.45 -7.86
C ALA A 339 17.92 -7.22 -7.03
N LEU A 340 18.65 -7.42 -5.93
CA LEU A 340 19.15 -6.33 -5.08
C LEU A 340 20.09 -5.39 -5.86
N LEU A 341 21.02 -5.94 -6.64
CA LEU A 341 21.93 -5.17 -7.49
C LEU A 341 21.18 -4.36 -8.55
N ALA A 342 20.12 -4.92 -9.14
CA ALA A 342 19.25 -4.18 -10.06
C ALA A 342 18.55 -3.02 -9.35
N GLY A 343 17.99 -3.23 -8.15
CA GLY A 343 17.39 -2.16 -7.34
C GLY A 343 18.39 -1.07 -6.94
N LEU A 344 19.60 -1.47 -6.52
CA LEU A 344 20.70 -0.55 -6.23
C LEU A 344 21.17 0.20 -7.47
N PHE A 345 21.22 -0.44 -8.62
CA PHE A 345 21.56 0.20 -9.88
C PHE A 345 20.52 1.26 -10.27
N LEU A 346 19.22 0.96 -10.11
CA LEU A 346 18.16 1.95 -10.35
C LEU A 346 18.28 3.12 -9.38
N PHE A 347 18.48 2.85 -8.09
CA PHE A 347 18.61 3.91 -7.09
C PHE A 347 19.91 4.73 -7.25
N VAL A 348 21.06 4.09 -7.13
CA VAL A 348 22.37 4.76 -7.18
C VAL A 348 22.67 5.24 -8.59
N GLY A 349 22.48 4.40 -9.61
CA GLY A 349 22.84 4.68 -10.99
C GLY A 349 21.94 5.72 -11.67
N LEU A 350 20.61 5.67 -11.47
CA LEU A 350 19.71 6.64 -12.10
C LEU A 350 19.44 7.87 -11.22
N GLU A 351 19.45 7.76 -9.88
CA GLU A 351 19.19 8.92 -9.02
C GLU A 351 20.43 9.57 -8.44
N GLY A 352 21.37 8.76 -7.94
CA GLY A 352 22.56 9.24 -7.24
C GLY A 352 23.62 9.79 -8.19
N VAL A 353 24.03 8.99 -9.17
CA VAL A 353 25.14 9.32 -10.08
C VAL A 353 24.86 10.60 -10.88
N PRO A 354 23.69 10.82 -11.49
CA PRO A 354 23.44 12.06 -12.25
C PRO A 354 23.50 13.32 -11.38
N LEU A 355 23.07 13.24 -10.11
CA LEU A 355 23.22 14.35 -9.16
C LEU A 355 24.68 14.67 -8.88
N VAL A 356 25.47 13.65 -8.56
CA VAL A 356 26.91 13.81 -8.28
C VAL A 356 27.62 14.35 -9.51
N LEU A 357 27.34 13.81 -10.70
CA LEU A 357 27.92 14.31 -11.95
C LEU A 357 27.51 15.76 -12.24
N LYS A 358 26.25 16.14 -12.00
CA LYS A 358 25.78 17.53 -12.16
C LYS A 358 26.48 18.48 -11.19
N TYR A 359 26.64 18.06 -9.93
CA TYR A 359 27.39 18.82 -8.92
C TYR A 359 28.86 18.98 -9.31
N LEU A 360 29.54 17.91 -9.70
CA LEU A 360 30.95 17.94 -10.13
C LEU A 360 31.14 18.81 -11.38
N ARG A 361 30.26 18.71 -12.38
CA ARG A 361 30.30 19.56 -13.58
C ARG A 361 30.09 21.04 -13.24
N ARG A 362 29.18 21.35 -12.32
CA ARG A 362 28.95 22.72 -11.84
C ARG A 362 30.19 23.28 -11.16
N ARG A 363 30.75 22.52 -10.21
CA ARG A 363 31.97 22.91 -9.48
C ARG A 363 33.16 23.10 -10.42
N TYR A 364 33.32 22.22 -11.40
CA TYR A 364 34.34 22.36 -12.43
C TYR A 364 34.16 23.64 -13.26
N ARG A 365 32.92 23.98 -13.65
CA ARG A 365 32.61 25.21 -14.39
C ARG A 365 32.90 26.46 -13.55
N GLU A 366 32.48 26.48 -12.29
CA GLU A 366 32.74 27.58 -11.35
C GLU A 366 34.25 27.79 -11.12
N ASN A 367 35.00 26.71 -10.90
CA ASN A 367 36.45 26.77 -10.78
C ASN A 367 37.12 27.32 -12.05
N ARG A 368 36.67 26.88 -13.24
CA ARG A 368 37.22 27.38 -14.51
C ARG A 368 36.95 28.88 -14.69
N LEU A 369 35.75 29.34 -14.33
CA LEU A 369 35.41 30.77 -14.39
C LEU A 369 36.25 31.57 -13.39
N PHE A 370 36.46 31.05 -12.18
CA PHE A 370 37.32 31.68 -11.18
C PHE A 370 38.76 31.84 -11.70
N VAL A 371 39.35 30.78 -12.27
CA VAL A 371 40.69 30.83 -12.88
C VAL A 371 40.75 31.90 -13.98
N GLN A 372 39.75 31.97 -14.86
CA GLN A 372 39.69 33.00 -15.90
C GLN A 372 39.58 34.43 -15.35
N VAL A 373 38.87 34.63 -14.24
CA VAL A 373 38.76 35.94 -13.58
C VAL A 373 40.11 36.35 -12.98
N VAL A 374 40.78 35.42 -12.30
CA VAL A 374 42.11 35.64 -11.72
C VAL A 374 43.14 35.96 -12.81
N GLU A 375 43.16 35.20 -13.91
CA GLU A 375 44.06 35.44 -15.05
C GLU A 375 43.84 36.81 -15.72
N ARG A 376 42.59 37.28 -15.80
CA ARG A 376 42.29 38.63 -16.34
C ARG A 376 42.76 39.73 -15.40
N ALA A 377 42.55 39.56 -14.10
CA ALA A 377 42.99 40.53 -13.10
C ALA A 377 44.52 40.66 -13.12
N LEU A 378 45.25 39.54 -13.19
CA LEU A 378 46.70 39.54 -13.29
C LEU A 378 47.20 40.31 -14.52
N ARG A 379 46.61 40.09 -15.70
CA ARG A 379 46.96 40.83 -16.92
C ARG A 379 46.71 42.33 -16.84
N GLN A 380 45.74 42.78 -16.04
CA GLN A 380 45.48 44.21 -15.84
C GLN A 380 46.52 44.88 -14.94
N PHE A 381 47.20 44.12 -14.06
CA PHE A 381 48.28 44.65 -13.22
C PHE A 381 49.63 44.70 -13.95
N GLU A 382 49.78 43.99 -15.06
CA GLU A 382 51.00 43.99 -15.88
C GLU A 382 51.09 45.18 -16.86
N ILE A 383 49.98 45.90 -17.07
CA ILE A 383 49.86 47.11 -17.91
C ILE A 383 49.96 48.33 -17.01
#